data_AF-A0A2H5B121-F1
#
_entry.id   AF-A0A2H5B121-F1
#
_cell.length_a   1.000
_cell.length_b   1.000
_cell.length_c   1.000
_cell.angle_alpha   90.00
_cell.angle_beta   90.00
_cell.angle_gamma   90.00
#
_symmetry.space_group_name_H-M   'P 1'
#
loop_
_entity.id
_entity.type
_entity.pdbx_description
1 polymer ?
#
loop_
_entity_poly.entity_id
_entity_poly.type
_entity_poly.pdbx_seq_one_letter_code
_entity_poly.pdbx_strand_id
1 'polypeptide(L)'
;MTESTEQPVAVYTKRPAGSPRLVTEPAQRGASQRLAEQMLTLMVEHDHQRAEDMLRTVKDGAAAGRYAEWHLDAAIVEAHQENGLPVEDIAAALDLSEDHVQDVLDQAEGQDDEGTCAVTQS
;
A
#
# COMPACT_ATOMS: atom_id res chain seq x y z
N MET A 1 -26.62 63.95 -14.22
CA MET A 1 -26.17 62.70 -13.57
C MET A 1 -26.53 61.56 -14.52
N THR A 2 -25.57 61.07 -15.28
CA THR A 2 -25.77 59.98 -16.25
C THR A 2 -24.65 58.98 -15.99
N GLU A 3 -24.96 57.95 -15.19
CA GLU A 3 -24.07 56.81 -15.00
C GLU A 3 -24.46 55.76 -16.04
N SER A 4 -23.63 55.63 -17.07
CA SER A 4 -23.77 54.63 -18.12
C SER A 4 -23.06 53.37 -17.64
N THR A 5 -23.84 52.36 -17.25
CA THR A 5 -23.31 51.06 -16.82
C THR A 5 -22.76 50.32 -18.03
N GLU A 6 -21.48 50.50 -18.35
CA GLU A 6 -20.77 49.70 -19.36
C GLU A 6 -20.58 48.27 -18.84
N GLN A 7 -21.37 47.33 -19.38
CA GLN A 7 -21.09 45.90 -19.25
C GLN A 7 -19.84 45.55 -20.07
N PRO A 8 -18.89 44.75 -19.56
CA PRO A 8 -17.74 44.33 -20.34
C PRO A 8 -18.18 43.35 -21.43
N VAL A 9 -18.09 43.77 -22.69
CA VAL A 9 -18.37 42.92 -23.84
C VAL A 9 -17.25 41.89 -23.96
N ALA A 10 -17.55 40.62 -23.68
CA ALA A 10 -16.61 39.53 -23.89
C ALA A 10 -16.33 39.39 -25.40
N VAL A 11 -15.17 39.86 -25.85
CA VAL A 11 -14.72 39.70 -27.23
C VAL A 11 -14.38 38.22 -27.46
N TYR A 12 -15.28 37.49 -28.11
CA TYR A 12 -15.06 36.10 -28.48
C TYR A 12 -14.17 36.03 -29.72
N THR A 13 -12.85 36.07 -29.53
CA THR A 13 -11.90 35.75 -30.61
C THR A 13 -11.90 34.25 -30.86
N LYS A 14 -12.39 33.83 -32.04
CA LYS A 14 -12.25 32.45 -32.50
C LYS A 14 -10.77 32.07 -32.56
N ARG A 15 -10.38 31.02 -31.84
CA ARG A 15 -9.02 30.46 -31.86
C ARG A 15 -8.72 29.90 -33.26
N PRO A 16 -7.57 30.23 -33.88
CA PRO A 16 -7.20 29.63 -35.17
C PRO A 16 -7.02 28.12 -35.03
N ALA A 17 -7.59 27.38 -35.98
CA ALA A 17 -7.42 25.93 -36.06
C ALA A 17 -5.93 25.61 -36.25
N GLY A 18 -5.36 24.80 -35.37
CA GLY A 18 -3.97 24.33 -35.48
C GLY A 18 -2.98 24.88 -34.46
N SER A 19 -3.37 25.77 -33.54
CA SER A 19 -2.47 26.10 -32.40
C SER A 19 -2.41 24.90 -31.45
N PRO A 20 -1.25 24.21 -31.29
CA PRO A 20 -1.13 23.17 -30.30
C PRO A 20 -1.59 23.73 -28.95
N ARG A 21 -2.38 22.95 -28.20
CA ARG A 21 -2.61 23.26 -26.79
C ARG A 21 -1.22 23.28 -26.16
N LEU A 22 -0.70 24.48 -25.88
CA LEU A 22 0.44 24.66 -25.00
C LEU A 22 -0.05 24.20 -23.62
N VAL A 23 0.04 22.90 -23.37
CA VAL A 23 -0.05 22.36 -22.02
C VAL A 23 1.21 22.88 -21.36
N THR A 24 1.05 23.86 -20.47
CA THR A 24 2.17 24.45 -19.77
C THR A 24 2.81 23.38 -18.89
N GLU A 25 4.14 23.34 -18.81
CA GLU A 25 4.89 22.37 -17.99
C GLU A 25 4.34 22.19 -16.55
N PRO A 26 3.83 23.23 -15.85
CA PRO A 26 3.21 23.07 -14.54
C PRO A 26 1.96 22.19 -14.55
N ALA A 27 1.13 22.27 -15.60
CA ALA A 27 -0.08 21.48 -15.75
C ALA A 27 0.23 20.00 -16.04
N GLN A 28 1.33 19.73 -16.77
CA GLN A 28 1.83 18.37 -16.98
C GLN A 28 2.38 17.76 -15.70
N ARG A 29 3.18 18.53 -14.93
CA ARG A 29 3.77 18.06 -13.66
C ARG A 29 2.68 17.67 -12.65
N GLY A 30 1.63 18.48 -12.50
CA GLY A 30 0.51 18.15 -11.59
C GLY A 30 -0.36 16.98 -12.06
N ALA A 31 -0.45 16.71 -13.36
CA ALA A 31 -1.14 15.53 -13.89
C ALA A 31 -0.33 14.25 -13.65
N SER A 32 0.98 14.28 -13.92
CA SER A 32 1.87 13.14 -13.70
C SER A 32 2.01 12.78 -12.22
N GLN A 33 2.03 13.77 -11.33
CA GLN A 33 2.09 13.53 -9.88
C GLN A 33 0.84 12.78 -9.38
N ARG A 34 -0.36 13.22 -9.77
CA ARG A 34 -1.60 12.53 -9.41
C ARG A 34 -1.69 11.11 -9.97
N LEU A 35 -1.19 10.90 -11.20
CA LEU A 35 -1.11 9.56 -11.77
C LEU A 35 -0.17 8.65 -10.96
N ALA A 36 0.99 9.16 -10.55
CA ALA A 36 1.92 8.41 -9.72
C ALA A 36 1.31 8.05 -8.36
N GLU A 37 0.62 9.00 -7.71
CA GLU A 37 -0.12 8.75 -6.46
C GLU A 37 -1.19 7.65 -6.63
N GLN A 38 -1.97 7.71 -7.71
CA GLN A 38 -2.99 6.68 -8.01
C GLN A 38 -2.36 5.30 -8.27
N MET A 39 -1.23 5.26 -8.98
CA MET A 39 -0.51 4.00 -9.22
C MET A 39 0.03 3.41 -7.92
N LEU A 40 0.58 4.23 -7.04
CA LEU A 40 1.05 3.78 -5.72
C LEU A 40 -0.10 3.19 -4.91
N THR A 41 -1.26 3.84 -4.87
CA THR A 41 -2.45 3.31 -4.19
C THR A 41 -2.87 1.96 -4.75
N LEU A 42 -2.88 1.80 -6.09
CA LEU A 42 -3.24 0.53 -6.71
C LEU A 42 -2.23 -0.58 -6.44
N MET A 43 -0.94 -0.25 -6.33
CA MET A 43 0.10 -1.21 -5.99
C MET A 43 -0.07 -1.71 -4.54
N VAL A 44 -0.31 -0.79 -3.59
CA VAL A 44 -0.56 -1.14 -2.19
C VAL A 44 -1.80 -2.05 -2.08
N GLU A 45 -2.90 -1.69 -2.73
CA GLU A 45 -4.12 -2.49 -2.74
C GLU A 45 -3.89 -3.90 -3.31
N HIS A 46 -3.11 -4.00 -4.38
CA HIS A 46 -2.76 -5.29 -4.99
C HIS A 46 -1.92 -6.16 -4.05
N ASP A 47 -0.92 -5.56 -3.40
CA ASP A 47 -0.05 -6.28 -2.46
C ASP A 47 -0.83 -6.70 -1.21
N HIS A 48 -1.79 -5.89 -0.77
CA HIS A 48 -2.70 -6.26 0.31
C HIS A 48 -3.57 -7.47 -0.08
N GLN A 49 -4.21 -7.43 -1.25
CA GLN A 49 -5.05 -8.53 -1.71
C GLN A 49 -4.25 -9.84 -1.84
N ARG A 50 -3.00 -9.76 -2.29
CA ARG A 50 -2.10 -10.90 -2.40
C ARG A 50 -1.78 -11.50 -1.03
N ALA A 51 -1.52 -10.66 -0.02
CA ALA A 51 -1.26 -11.11 1.34
C ALA A 51 -2.49 -11.82 1.93
N GLU A 52 -3.68 -11.27 1.74
CA GLU A 52 -4.93 -11.92 2.19
C GLU A 52 -5.12 -13.31 1.58
N ASP A 53 -4.87 -13.45 0.28
CA ASP A 53 -4.99 -14.75 -0.41
C ASP A 53 -3.95 -15.77 0.08
N MET A 54 -2.74 -15.31 0.39
CA MET A 54 -1.69 -16.12 1.02
C MET A 54 -2.14 -16.59 2.41
N LEU A 55 -2.61 -15.68 3.28
CA LEU A 55 -3.07 -16.00 4.63
C LEU A 55 -4.22 -17.02 4.59
N ARG A 56 -5.16 -16.86 3.67
CA ARG A 56 -6.25 -17.83 3.45
C ARG A 56 -5.72 -19.21 3.05
N THR A 57 -4.75 -19.25 2.13
CA THR A 57 -4.15 -20.51 1.67
C THR A 57 -3.43 -21.24 2.80
N VAL A 58 -2.68 -20.51 3.63
CA VAL A 58 -1.96 -21.06 4.77
C VAL A 58 -2.94 -21.55 5.84
N LYS A 59 -3.98 -20.77 6.16
CA LYS A 59 -5.06 -21.17 7.07
C LYS A 59 -5.74 -22.46 6.62
N ASP A 60 -6.15 -22.54 5.36
CA ASP A 60 -6.82 -23.73 4.82
C ASP A 60 -5.91 -24.95 4.81
N GLY A 61 -4.61 -24.75 4.54
CA GLY A 61 -3.63 -25.83 4.62
C GLY A 61 -3.32 -26.27 6.04
N ALA A 62 -3.29 -25.36 7.02
CA ALA A 62 -3.13 -25.68 8.43
C ALA A 62 -4.35 -26.47 8.95
N ALA A 63 -5.57 -26.04 8.61
CA ALA A 63 -6.80 -26.76 8.93
C ALA A 63 -6.85 -28.17 8.31
N ALA A 64 -6.24 -28.35 7.13
CA ALA A 64 -6.10 -29.65 6.48
C ALA A 64 -4.90 -30.48 6.98
N GLY A 65 -4.14 -29.99 7.97
CA GLY A 65 -2.95 -30.66 8.52
C GLY A 65 -1.76 -30.73 7.55
N ARG A 66 -1.74 -29.88 6.51
CA ARG A 66 -0.65 -29.81 5.52
C ARG A 66 0.47 -28.88 5.93
N TYR A 67 0.18 -27.90 6.77
CA TYR A 67 1.17 -26.94 7.28
C TYR A 67 1.40 -27.11 8.77
N ALA A 68 2.64 -26.93 9.17
CA ALA A 68 3.02 -26.81 10.58
C ALA A 68 2.83 -25.37 11.06
N GLU A 69 2.72 -25.18 12.38
CA GLU A 69 2.49 -23.90 13.04
C GLU A 69 3.43 -22.78 12.58
N TRP A 70 4.72 -23.07 12.41
CA TRP A 70 5.71 -22.10 11.92
C TRP A 70 5.41 -21.52 10.52
N HIS A 71 4.58 -22.18 9.69
CA HIS A 71 4.16 -21.61 8.41
C HIS A 71 3.11 -20.51 8.59
N LEU A 72 2.27 -20.60 9.63
CA LEU A 72 1.35 -19.52 10.00
C LEU A 72 2.13 -18.31 10.47
N ASP A 73 3.12 -18.53 11.34
CA ASP A 73 3.97 -17.45 11.85
C ASP A 73 4.74 -16.75 10.73
N ALA A 74 5.34 -17.53 9.82
CA ALA A 74 6.01 -16.98 8.64
C ALA A 74 5.07 -16.17 7.75
N ALA A 75 3.83 -16.64 7.55
CA ALA A 75 2.84 -15.93 6.74
C ALA A 75 2.34 -14.64 7.40
N ILE A 76 2.25 -14.60 8.73
CA ILE A 76 1.95 -13.39 9.51
C ILE A 76 3.05 -12.35 9.31
N VAL A 77 4.32 -12.77 9.44
CA VAL A 77 5.48 -11.89 9.26
C VAL A 77 5.55 -11.36 7.82
N GLU A 78 5.40 -12.22 6.82
CA GLU A 78 5.40 -11.84 5.40
C GLU A 78 4.29 -10.82 5.09
N ALA A 79 3.05 -11.11 5.54
CA ALA A 79 1.92 -10.21 5.32
C ALA A 79 2.15 -8.82 5.95
N HIS A 80 2.72 -8.77 7.15
CA HIS A 80 2.95 -7.51 7.85
C HIS A 80 4.15 -6.73 7.27
N GLN A 81 5.31 -7.37 7.17
CA GLN A 81 6.58 -6.69 6.84
C GLN A 81 6.75 -6.48 5.34
N GLU A 82 6.33 -7.44 4.51
CA GLU A 82 6.54 -7.36 3.06
C GLU A 82 5.35 -6.71 2.33
N ASN A 83 4.12 -6.91 2.82
CA ASN A 83 2.91 -6.40 2.18
C ASN A 83 2.26 -5.23 2.91
N GLY A 84 2.71 -4.88 4.11
CA GLY A 84 2.20 -3.73 4.86
C GLY A 84 0.78 -3.92 5.40
N LEU A 85 0.28 -5.16 5.50
CA LEU A 85 -1.03 -5.43 6.06
C LEU A 85 -1.06 -5.04 7.54
N PRO A 86 -2.10 -4.32 8.00
CA PRO A 86 -2.25 -4.00 9.41
C PRO A 86 -2.62 -5.25 10.20
N VAL A 87 -2.25 -5.26 11.48
CA VAL A 87 -2.48 -6.39 12.40
C VAL A 87 -3.95 -6.79 12.46
N GLU A 88 -4.88 -5.83 12.40
CA GLU A 88 -6.33 -6.05 12.39
C GLU A 88 -6.78 -6.91 11.19
N ASP A 89 -6.24 -6.64 9.99
CA ASP A 89 -6.61 -7.35 8.77
C ASP A 89 -6.02 -8.77 8.76
N ILE A 90 -4.79 -8.93 9.28
CA ILE A 90 -4.15 -10.25 9.43
C ILE A 90 -4.94 -11.11 10.43
N ALA A 91 -5.30 -10.54 11.58
CA ALA A 91 -6.09 -11.21 12.61
C ALA A 91 -7.45 -11.65 12.07
N ALA A 92 -8.13 -10.76 11.33
CA ALA A 92 -9.41 -11.06 10.68
C ALA A 92 -9.29 -12.17 9.61
N ALA A 93 -8.24 -12.14 8.78
CA ALA A 93 -8.01 -13.15 7.76
C ALA A 93 -7.77 -14.54 8.37
N LEU A 94 -7.01 -14.60 9.46
CA LEU A 94 -6.65 -15.86 10.12
C LEU A 94 -7.69 -16.35 11.13
N ASP A 95 -8.64 -15.51 11.58
CA ASP A 95 -9.56 -15.77 12.70
C ASP A 95 -8.78 -15.99 14.02
N LEU A 96 -7.82 -15.10 14.26
CA LEU A 96 -6.97 -15.05 15.44
C LEU A 96 -7.20 -13.73 16.20
N SER A 97 -6.73 -13.64 17.44
CA SER A 97 -6.71 -12.37 18.17
C SER A 97 -5.56 -11.49 17.70
N GLU A 98 -5.77 -10.17 17.64
CA GLU A 98 -4.72 -9.19 17.35
C GLU A 98 -3.51 -9.34 18.29
N ASP A 99 -3.74 -9.62 19.58
CA ASP A 99 -2.67 -9.88 20.55
C ASP A 99 -1.76 -11.03 20.13
N HIS A 100 -2.32 -12.08 19.53
CA HIS A 100 -1.53 -13.24 19.10
C HIS A 100 -0.73 -12.93 17.84
N VAL A 101 -1.29 -12.15 16.91
CA VAL A 101 -0.57 -11.66 15.74
C VAL A 101 0.59 -10.75 16.17
N GLN A 102 0.36 -9.86 17.15
CA GLN A 102 1.39 -9.00 17.71
C GLN A 102 2.50 -9.81 18.39
N ASP A 103 2.14 -10.82 19.20
CA ASP A 103 3.11 -11.70 19.85
C ASP A 103 4.03 -12.42 18.85
N VAL A 104 3.51 -12.82 17.68
CA VAL A 104 4.29 -13.45 16.60
C VAL A 104 5.26 -12.45 15.97
N LEU A 105 4.80 -11.22 15.72
CA LEU A 105 5.63 -10.16 15.14
C LEU A 105 6.77 -9.76 16.09
N ASP A 106 6.46 -9.58 17.38
CA ASP A 106 7.44 -9.24 18.42
C ASP A 106 8.50 -10.35 18.57
N GLN A 107 8.11 -11.62 18.45
CA GLN A 107 9.03 -12.75 18.46
C GLN A 107 9.96 -12.78 17.24
N ALA A 108 9.45 -12.39 16.07
CA ALA A 108 10.25 -12.32 14.84
C ALA A 108 11.31 -11.21 14.93
N GLU A 109 10.97 -10.05 15.50
CA GLU A 109 11.93 -8.95 15.72
C GLU A 109 13.00 -9.30 16.78
N GLY A 110 12.66 -10.11 17.78
CA GLY A 110 13.58 -10.54 18.83
C GLY A 110 14.63 -11.58 18.42
N GLN A 111 14.50 -12.22 17.25
CA GLN A 111 15.43 -13.27 16.79
C GLN A 111 16.71 -12.73 16.13
N ASP A 112 16.77 -11.43 15.83
CA ASP A 112 17.90 -10.80 15.13
C ASP A 112 19.13 -10.57 16.04
N ASP A 113 18.93 -10.60 17.36
CA ASP A 113 19.95 -10.26 18.36
C ASP A 113 20.70 -11.48 18.96
N GLU A 114 20.27 -12.73 18.70
CA GLU A 114 20.86 -13.94 19.33
C GLU A 114 21.88 -14.69 18.45
N GLY A 115 22.40 -14.05 17.40
CA GLY A 115 23.38 -14.65 16.47
C GLY A 115 24.87 -14.42 16.81
N THR A 116 25.21 -13.67 17.86
CA THR A 116 26.61 -13.34 18.20
C THR A 116 26.95 -13.66 19.65
N CYS A 117 27.02 -14.95 20.02
CA CYS A 117 27.77 -15.36 21.21
C CYS A 117 28.36 -16.79 21.09
N ALA A 118 29.69 -16.84 21.15
CA ALA A 118 30.55 -17.96 21.56
C ALA A 118 30.86 -19.10 20.57
N VAL A 119 31.69 -18.82 19.55
CA VAL A 119 32.79 -19.74 19.19
C VAL A 119 34.07 -19.20 19.83
N THR A 120 34.31 -19.56 21.09
CA THR A 120 35.67 -19.56 21.66
C THR A 120 36.20 -20.98 21.55
N GLN A 121 37.23 -21.13 20.70
CA GLN A 121 38.00 -22.35 20.51
C GLN A 121 38.51 -22.88 21.86
N SER A 122 38.43 -24.20 22.04
CA SER A 122 39.19 -24.97 23.03
C SER A 122 40.27 -25.77 22.33
#